data_AF-A0A952K6M5-F1
#
_entry.id   AF-A0A952K6M5-F1
#
_cell.length_a   1.000
_cell.length_b   1.000
_cell.length_c   1.000
_cell.angle_alpha   90.00
_cell.angle_beta   90.00
_cell.angle_gamma   90.00
#
_symmetry.space_group_name_H-M   'P 1'
#
loop_
_entity.id
_entity.type
_entity.pdbx_description
1 polymer ?
#
loop_
_entity_poly.entity_id
_entity_poly.type
_entity_poly.pdbx_seq_one_letter_code
_entity_poly.pdbx_strand_id
1 'polypeptide(L)'
;AVAPVLLADDERSAALATGELIVTVALPPQVPRAVDADSAGLILVASDGQVHNGAAGEKHESVDPSRKLFDVKVSGDPHEADVTRAYEFGVLATAAQLVGAGQALLHTSVEYAKQRSQFGKVIGTYQAIKHKLADVHIAIELARPLVYGAALSLADNSEDTARDVSAAKVAASDAALLAARSALQTHGAIGFTQEHDLSLWLLRVQALRSAWGDSTVHRRRVLEAL
;
A
#
# COMPACT_ATOMS: atom_id res chain seq x y z
N ALA A 1 -10.86 0.78 0.21
CA ALA A 1 -10.62 1.40 -1.11
C ALA A 1 -11.38 0.68 -2.22
N VAL A 2 -11.34 -0.65 -2.28
CA VAL A 2 -11.91 -1.41 -3.41
C VAL A 2 -13.40 -1.73 -3.26
N ALA A 3 -13.87 -1.95 -2.03
CA ALA A 3 -15.26 -2.29 -1.75
C ALA A 3 -16.32 -1.36 -2.37
N PRO A 4 -16.16 -0.02 -2.46
CA PRO A 4 -17.15 0.84 -3.11
C PRO A 4 -17.38 0.50 -4.59
N VAL A 5 -16.34 0.04 -5.31
CA VAL A 5 -16.47 -0.37 -6.71
C VAL A 5 -17.19 -1.69 -6.82
N LEU A 6 -16.89 -2.62 -5.92
CA LEU A 6 -17.52 -3.95 -5.91
C LEU A 6 -18.97 -3.90 -5.45
N LEU A 7 -19.36 -2.90 -4.66
CA LEU A 7 -20.70 -2.75 -4.08
C LEU A 7 -21.49 -1.59 -4.71
N ALA A 8 -21.13 -1.11 -5.90
CA ALA A 8 -21.63 0.15 -6.45
C ALA A 8 -23.17 0.22 -6.52
N ASP A 9 -23.84 -0.88 -6.84
CA ASP A 9 -25.30 -0.99 -6.92
C ASP A 9 -25.93 -1.77 -5.74
N ASP A 10 -25.16 -1.98 -4.67
CA ASP A 10 -25.57 -2.75 -3.50
C ASP A 10 -26.03 -1.83 -2.36
N GLU A 11 -27.12 -2.19 -1.68
CA GLU A 11 -27.66 -1.43 -0.54
C GLU A 11 -26.65 -1.26 0.61
N ARG A 12 -25.69 -2.18 0.74
CA ARG A 12 -24.62 -2.14 1.76
C ARG A 12 -23.61 -1.02 1.52
N SER A 13 -23.60 -0.40 0.33
CA SER A 13 -22.73 0.74 0.00
C SER A 13 -22.97 1.95 0.91
N ALA A 14 -24.20 2.16 1.37
CA ALA A 14 -24.54 3.25 2.29
C ALA A 14 -23.84 3.07 3.64
N ALA A 15 -23.89 1.87 4.21
CA ALA A 15 -23.22 1.55 5.49
C ALA A 15 -21.68 1.60 5.36
N LEU A 16 -21.14 1.29 4.18
CA LEU A 16 -19.73 1.47 3.89
C LEU A 16 -19.35 2.96 3.89
N ALA A 17 -20.18 3.83 3.31
CA ALA A 17 -19.92 5.27 3.23
C ALA A 17 -20.00 5.98 4.59
N THR A 18 -20.87 5.52 5.49
CA THR A 18 -20.97 6.05 6.87
C THR A 18 -19.86 5.53 7.80
N GLY A 19 -19.17 4.46 7.40
CA GLY A 19 -18.16 3.78 8.21
C GLY A 19 -18.73 2.78 9.22
N GLU A 20 -20.04 2.52 9.19
CA GLU A 20 -20.69 1.47 10.00
C GLU A 20 -20.31 0.07 9.54
N LEU A 21 -20.00 -0.10 8.25
CA LEU A 21 -19.54 -1.35 7.67
C LEU A 21 -18.07 -1.27 7.24
N ILE A 22 -17.25 -2.13 7.84
CA ILE A 22 -15.87 -2.37 7.38
C ILE A 22 -15.87 -3.57 6.44
N VAL A 23 -15.34 -3.38 5.23
CA VAL A 23 -15.26 -4.41 4.20
C VAL A 23 -13.81 -4.75 3.89
N THR A 24 -13.51 -6.04 3.79
CA THR A 24 -12.25 -6.54 3.26
C THR A 24 -12.47 -7.40 2.03
N VAL A 25 -11.45 -7.53 1.19
CA VAL A 25 -11.59 -8.14 -0.14
C VAL A 25 -10.38 -9.04 -0.43
N ALA A 26 -10.63 -10.20 -1.03
CA ALA A 26 -9.64 -11.02 -1.73
C ALA A 26 -9.96 -11.05 -3.24
N LEU A 27 -8.93 -10.93 -4.08
CA LEU A 27 -8.98 -11.03 -5.55
C LEU A 27 -7.97 -12.09 -6.03
N PRO A 28 -8.23 -13.38 -5.84
CA PRO A 28 -7.31 -14.42 -6.33
C PRO A 28 -7.21 -14.39 -7.87
N PRO A 29 -6.03 -14.66 -8.46
CA PRO A 29 -4.76 -15.00 -7.80
C PRO A 29 -3.91 -13.80 -7.36
N GLN A 30 -4.21 -12.56 -7.77
CA GLN A 30 -3.35 -11.39 -7.54
C GLN A 30 -3.32 -10.94 -6.07
N VAL A 31 -4.45 -11.06 -5.38
CA VAL A 31 -4.64 -10.75 -3.96
C VAL A 31 -5.37 -11.93 -3.30
N PRO A 32 -4.68 -13.07 -3.08
CA PRO A 32 -5.34 -14.31 -2.70
C PRO A 32 -5.88 -14.31 -1.26
N ARG A 33 -5.51 -13.32 -0.45
CA ARG A 33 -5.86 -13.23 0.96
C ARG A 33 -6.48 -11.88 1.30
N ALA A 34 -7.51 -11.92 2.14
CA ALA A 34 -8.12 -10.73 2.69
C ALA A 34 -7.35 -10.24 3.92
N VAL A 35 -7.27 -8.92 4.08
CA VAL A 35 -6.60 -8.29 5.24
C VAL A 35 -7.62 -8.07 6.36
N ASP A 36 -7.27 -8.43 7.59
CA ASP A 36 -8.07 -8.21 8.81
C ASP A 36 -9.51 -8.73 8.71
N ALA A 37 -9.68 -9.90 8.09
CA ALA A 37 -10.98 -10.55 7.91
C ALA A 37 -11.65 -10.99 9.22
N ASP A 38 -10.91 -11.07 10.33
CA ASP A 38 -11.45 -11.28 11.67
C ASP A 38 -12.22 -10.06 12.23
N SER A 39 -11.99 -8.88 11.65
CA SER A 39 -12.53 -7.61 12.14
C SER A 39 -13.47 -6.95 11.12
N ALA A 40 -13.55 -7.46 9.90
CA ALA A 40 -14.44 -6.95 8.86
C ALA A 40 -15.88 -7.43 9.06
N GLY A 41 -16.84 -6.51 8.91
CA GLY A 41 -18.27 -6.84 8.93
C GLY A 41 -18.74 -7.52 7.64
N LEU A 42 -17.97 -7.39 6.55
CA LEU A 42 -18.20 -8.08 5.29
C LEU A 42 -16.87 -8.44 4.64
N ILE A 43 -16.80 -9.67 4.11
CA ILE A 43 -15.68 -10.18 3.35
C ILE A 43 -16.18 -10.45 1.94
N LEU A 44 -15.46 -9.94 0.94
CA LEU A 44 -15.78 -10.15 -0.47
C LEU A 44 -14.67 -10.96 -1.15
N VAL A 45 -15.06 -11.84 -2.06
CA VAL A 45 -14.15 -12.52 -2.98
C VAL A 45 -14.54 -12.13 -4.39
N ALA A 46 -13.64 -11.50 -5.13
CA ALA A 46 -13.89 -11.01 -6.47
C ALA A 46 -12.99 -11.71 -7.50
N SER A 47 -13.60 -12.25 -8.54
CA SER A 47 -12.91 -12.97 -9.63
C SER A 47 -13.78 -12.96 -10.88
N ASP A 48 -13.17 -12.84 -12.06
CA ASP A 48 -13.83 -13.02 -13.36
C ASP A 48 -15.13 -12.21 -13.56
N GLY A 49 -15.15 -10.95 -13.11
CA GLY A 49 -16.32 -10.06 -13.23
C GLY A 49 -17.40 -10.27 -12.16
N GLN A 50 -17.22 -11.28 -11.30
CA GLN A 50 -18.17 -11.64 -10.26
C GLN A 50 -17.60 -11.40 -8.87
N VAL A 51 -18.51 -11.12 -7.95
CA VAL A 51 -18.21 -10.93 -6.53
C VAL A 51 -19.12 -11.82 -5.73
N HIS A 52 -18.51 -12.55 -4.80
CA HIS A 52 -19.19 -13.36 -3.82
C HIS A 52 -18.95 -12.81 -2.42
N ASN A 53 -19.86 -13.13 -1.51
CA ASN A 53 -19.55 -13.01 -0.10
C ASN A 53 -18.49 -14.07 0.29
N GLY A 54 -17.82 -13.81 1.40
CA GLY A 54 -16.79 -14.69 1.94
C GLY A 54 -16.94 -14.88 3.44
N ALA A 55 -16.36 -15.98 3.92
CA ALA A 55 -16.12 -16.20 5.33
C ALA A 55 -14.61 -16.31 5.58
N ALA A 56 -14.15 -15.76 6.70
CA ALA A 56 -12.75 -15.85 7.10
C ALA A 56 -12.33 -17.32 7.26
N GLY A 57 -11.23 -17.68 6.62
CA GLY A 57 -10.60 -18.99 6.69
C GLY A 57 -9.40 -18.99 7.63
N GLU A 58 -8.35 -19.71 7.22
CA GLU A 58 -7.11 -19.81 7.97
C GLU A 58 -6.40 -18.46 8.05
N LYS A 59 -5.87 -18.14 9.24
CA LYS A 59 -5.07 -16.94 9.48
C LYS A 59 -3.60 -17.22 9.18
N HIS A 60 -2.97 -16.32 8.45
CA HIS A 60 -1.55 -16.36 8.09
C HIS A 60 -0.77 -15.24 8.78
N GLU A 61 0.48 -15.54 9.12
CA GLU A 61 1.41 -14.52 9.58
C GLU A 61 1.80 -13.56 8.45
N SER A 62 1.96 -12.30 8.82
CA SER A 62 2.38 -11.22 7.94
C SER A 62 3.67 -10.62 8.47
N VAL A 63 4.53 -10.17 7.56
CA VAL A 63 5.73 -9.40 7.92
C VAL A 63 5.37 -8.14 8.70
N ASP A 64 4.19 -7.56 8.46
CA ASP A 64 3.61 -6.51 9.27
C ASP A 64 2.56 -7.12 10.22
N PRO A 65 2.83 -7.20 11.54
CA PRO A 65 1.91 -7.77 12.52
C PRO A 65 0.57 -7.03 12.62
N SER A 66 0.51 -5.78 12.17
CA SER A 66 -0.71 -4.98 12.13
C SER A 66 -1.58 -5.22 10.89
N ARG A 67 -1.16 -6.11 9.98
CA ARG A 67 -1.94 -6.57 8.83
C ARG A 67 -2.11 -8.08 8.90
N LYS A 68 -3.19 -8.56 9.51
CA LYS A 68 -3.45 -10.01 9.57
C LYS A 68 -3.98 -10.47 8.22
N LEU A 69 -3.50 -11.59 7.70
CA LEU A 69 -3.92 -12.11 6.40
C LEU A 69 -4.77 -13.36 6.61
N PHE A 70 -5.84 -13.49 5.84
CA PHE A 70 -6.76 -14.63 5.93
C PHE A 70 -7.01 -15.20 4.55
N ASP A 71 -7.02 -16.53 4.46
CA ASP A 71 -7.70 -17.19 3.35
C ASP A 71 -9.20 -16.89 3.44
N VAL A 72 -9.90 -16.94 2.31
CA VAL A 72 -11.34 -16.66 2.28
C VAL A 72 -12.07 -17.83 1.64
N LYS A 73 -13.11 -18.31 2.33
CA LYS A 73 -14.03 -19.31 1.79
C LYS A 73 -15.18 -18.59 1.12
N VAL A 74 -15.34 -18.81 -0.18
CA VAL A 74 -16.44 -18.25 -0.98
C VAL A 74 -17.77 -18.78 -0.45
N SER A 75 -18.76 -17.90 -0.33
CA SER A 75 -20.12 -18.25 0.10
C SER A 75 -21.16 -17.32 -0.55
N GLY A 76 -22.40 -17.82 -0.62
CA GLY A 76 -23.52 -17.08 -1.19
C GLY A 76 -23.48 -16.98 -2.72
N ASP A 77 -24.54 -16.38 -3.26
CA ASP A 77 -24.71 -16.20 -4.70
C ASP A 77 -23.84 -15.04 -5.21
N PRO A 78 -23.24 -15.16 -6.41
CA PRO A 78 -22.49 -14.08 -7.01
C PRO A 78 -23.40 -12.92 -7.43
N HIS A 79 -22.82 -11.73 -7.48
CA HIS A 79 -23.33 -10.63 -8.30
C HIS A 79 -22.23 -10.10 -9.22
N GLU A 80 -22.62 -9.49 -10.33
CA GLU A 80 -21.69 -8.85 -11.25
C GLU A 80 -21.11 -7.58 -10.64
N ALA A 81 -19.84 -7.30 -10.93
CA ALA A 81 -19.18 -6.03 -10.59
C ALA A 81 -17.96 -5.78 -11.49
N ASP A 82 -17.50 -4.53 -11.53
CA ASP A 82 -16.27 -4.17 -12.25
C ASP A 82 -15.01 -4.54 -11.45
N VAL A 83 -14.66 -5.84 -11.49
CA VAL A 83 -13.50 -6.41 -10.78
C VAL A 83 -12.18 -5.81 -11.28
N THR A 84 -12.10 -5.46 -12.57
CA THR A 84 -10.90 -4.85 -13.16
C THR A 84 -10.68 -3.46 -12.57
N ARG A 85 -11.70 -2.60 -12.58
CA ARG A 85 -11.62 -1.27 -11.96
C ARG A 85 -11.33 -1.36 -10.46
N ALA A 86 -11.95 -2.32 -9.78
CA ALA A 86 -11.70 -2.60 -8.38
C ALA A 86 -10.23 -2.96 -8.11
N TYR A 87 -9.62 -3.79 -8.96
CA TYR A 87 -8.19 -4.11 -8.88
C TYR A 87 -7.32 -2.86 -9.07
N GLU A 88 -7.58 -2.03 -10.08
CA GLU A 88 -6.81 -0.80 -10.29
C GLU A 88 -6.92 0.18 -9.11
N PHE A 89 -8.11 0.32 -8.52
CA PHE A 89 -8.28 1.11 -7.29
C PHE A 89 -7.47 0.57 -6.12
N GLY A 90 -7.37 -0.75 -5.97
CA GLY A 90 -6.59 -1.39 -4.92
C GLY A 90 -5.08 -1.14 -5.08
N VAL A 91 -4.59 -1.22 -6.32
CA VAL A 91 -3.20 -0.90 -6.66
C VAL A 91 -2.92 0.59 -6.40
N LEU A 92 -3.77 1.49 -6.87
CA LEU A 92 -3.66 2.93 -6.67
C LEU A 92 -3.65 3.31 -5.18
N ALA A 93 -4.60 2.77 -4.41
CA ALA A 93 -4.67 3.02 -2.97
C ALA A 93 -3.41 2.52 -2.24
N THR A 94 -2.87 1.37 -2.66
CA THR A 94 -1.62 0.84 -2.10
C THR A 94 -0.43 1.74 -2.46
N ALA A 95 -0.38 2.28 -3.67
CA ALA A 95 0.64 3.24 -4.08
C ALA A 95 0.58 4.52 -3.23
N ALA A 96 -0.62 5.07 -2.99
CA ALA A 96 -0.81 6.22 -2.12
C ALA A 96 -0.35 5.95 -0.67
N GLN A 97 -0.67 4.76 -0.13
CA GLN A 97 -0.20 4.34 1.20
C GLN A 97 1.32 4.24 1.27
N LEU A 98 1.98 3.73 0.23
CA LEU A 98 3.45 3.65 0.16
C LEU A 98 4.09 5.05 0.16
N VAL A 99 3.55 6.00 -0.60
CA VAL A 99 4.00 7.40 -0.56
C VAL A 99 3.86 7.98 0.85
N GLY A 100 2.71 7.77 1.51
CA GLY A 100 2.48 8.23 2.88
C GLY A 100 3.43 7.60 3.89
N ALA A 101 3.65 6.29 3.81
CA ALA A 101 4.59 5.57 4.68
C ALA A 101 6.04 6.06 4.48
N GLY A 102 6.46 6.27 3.23
CA GLY A 102 7.76 6.86 2.91
C GLY A 102 7.92 8.26 3.49
N GLN A 103 6.88 9.10 3.40
CA GLN A 103 6.86 10.44 3.98
C GLN A 103 7.00 10.42 5.50
N ALA A 104 6.29 9.50 6.18
CA ALA A 104 6.40 9.33 7.63
C ALA A 104 7.82 8.91 8.05
N LEU A 105 8.41 7.96 7.33
CA LEU A 105 9.80 7.52 7.55
C LEU A 105 10.81 8.65 7.36
N LEU A 106 10.64 9.47 6.32
CA LEU A 106 11.48 10.64 6.08
C LEU A 106 11.35 11.65 7.21
N HIS A 107 10.12 12.01 7.60
CA HIS A 107 9.87 12.98 8.66
C HIS A 107 10.51 12.56 9.98
N THR A 108 10.24 11.34 10.43
CA THR A 108 10.82 10.79 11.67
C THR A 108 12.33 10.77 11.61
N SER A 109 12.92 10.42 10.46
CA SER A 109 14.37 10.40 10.26
C SER A 109 15.01 11.79 10.30
N VAL A 110 14.35 12.80 9.73
CA VAL A 110 14.79 14.19 9.80
C VAL A 110 14.77 14.69 11.24
N GLU A 111 13.69 14.41 11.98
CA GLU A 111 13.58 14.80 13.39
C GLU A 111 14.64 14.12 14.26
N TYR A 112 14.84 12.80 14.09
CA TYR A 112 15.92 12.09 14.77
C TYR A 112 17.30 12.66 14.43
N ALA A 113 17.55 12.97 13.16
CA ALA A 113 18.83 13.51 12.71
C ALA A 113 19.15 14.91 13.28
N LYS A 114 18.12 15.70 13.58
CA LYS A 114 18.26 17.02 14.23
C LYS A 114 18.57 16.92 15.73
N GLN A 115 18.15 15.84 16.39
CA GLN A 115 18.27 15.69 17.84
C GLN A 115 19.48 14.83 18.26
N ARG A 116 19.79 13.79 17.49
CA ARG A 116 20.87 12.85 17.82
C ARG A 116 22.23 13.50 17.60
N SER A 117 23.08 13.51 18.63
CA SER A 117 24.46 14.01 18.57
C SER A 117 25.51 12.90 18.56
N GLN A 118 26.48 12.99 17.64
CA GLN A 118 27.68 12.14 17.57
C GLN A 118 28.86 12.96 17.06
N PHE A 119 30.06 12.67 17.57
CA PHE A 119 31.29 13.40 17.27
C PHE A 119 31.13 14.93 17.44
N GLY A 120 30.50 15.34 18.54
CA GLY A 120 30.41 16.75 18.95
C GLY A 120 29.36 17.62 18.23
N LYS A 121 28.51 17.05 17.37
CA LYS A 121 27.41 17.77 16.71
C LYS A 121 26.25 16.85 16.33
N VAL A 122 25.11 17.42 15.96
CA VAL A 122 23.94 16.64 15.51
C VAL A 122 24.22 15.92 14.19
N ILE A 123 23.72 14.69 14.04
CA ILE A 123 24.06 13.83 12.91
C ILE A 123 23.55 14.37 11.57
N GLY A 124 22.48 15.17 11.60
CA GLY A 124 21.95 15.87 10.42
C GLY A 124 22.91 16.89 9.82
N THR A 125 24.04 17.22 10.46
CA THR A 125 25.07 18.07 9.86
C THR A 125 25.99 17.32 8.88
N TYR A 126 26.08 15.99 8.98
CA TYR A 126 26.93 15.18 8.11
C TYR A 126 26.30 15.01 6.73
N GLN A 127 27.08 15.25 5.67
CA GLN A 127 26.60 15.16 4.28
C GLN A 127 26.04 13.76 3.95
N ALA A 128 26.62 12.70 4.51
CA ALA A 128 26.12 11.34 4.32
C ALA A 128 24.67 11.13 4.81
N ILE A 129 24.24 11.88 5.83
CA ILE A 129 22.84 11.88 6.30
C ILE A 129 22.00 12.85 5.46
N LYS A 130 22.49 14.07 5.21
CA LYS A 130 21.76 15.08 4.43
C LYS A 130 21.42 14.60 3.02
N HIS A 131 22.42 14.15 2.27
CA HIS A 131 22.21 13.67 0.89
C HIS A 131 21.24 12.51 0.86
N LYS A 132 21.41 11.54 1.76
CA LYS A 132 20.51 10.38 1.87
C LYS A 132 19.06 10.80 2.10
N LEU A 133 18.79 11.72 3.02
CA LEU A 133 17.43 12.18 3.30
C LEU A 133 16.89 13.08 2.18
N ALA A 134 17.75 13.82 1.47
CA ALA A 134 17.39 14.57 0.28
C ALA A 134 17.00 13.64 -0.88
N ASP A 135 17.74 12.56 -1.12
CA ASP A 135 17.43 11.55 -2.15
C ASP A 135 16.06 10.90 -1.88
N VAL A 136 15.77 10.58 -0.62
CA VAL A 136 14.45 10.07 -0.21
C VAL A 136 13.36 11.10 -0.50
N HIS A 137 13.58 12.36 -0.13
CA HIS A 137 12.61 13.43 -0.40
C HIS A 137 12.32 13.56 -1.90
N ILE A 138 13.36 13.60 -2.74
CA ILE A 138 13.22 13.65 -4.19
C ILE A 138 12.43 12.45 -4.72
N ALA A 139 12.76 11.23 -4.28
CA ALA A 139 12.06 10.02 -4.73
C ALA A 139 10.55 10.06 -4.39
N ILE A 140 10.19 10.53 -3.20
CA ILE A 140 8.79 10.67 -2.78
C ILE A 140 8.08 11.74 -3.62
N GLU A 141 8.71 12.89 -3.82
CA GLU A 141 8.13 13.98 -4.61
C GLU A 141 7.98 13.64 -6.10
N LEU A 142 8.83 12.75 -6.64
CA LEU A 142 8.68 12.21 -8.00
C LEU A 142 7.63 11.10 -8.10
N ALA A 143 7.41 10.31 -7.03
CA ALA A 143 6.38 9.27 -7.02
C ALA A 143 4.96 9.86 -6.88
N ARG A 144 4.81 10.96 -6.13
CA ARG A 144 3.53 11.63 -5.86
C ARG A 144 2.73 12.02 -7.11
N PRO A 145 3.29 12.71 -8.14
CA PRO A 145 2.54 13.06 -9.34
C PRO A 145 2.07 11.84 -10.14
N LEU A 146 2.79 10.72 -10.11
CA LEU A 146 2.34 9.49 -10.75
C LEU A 146 1.10 8.93 -10.07
N VAL A 147 1.02 8.98 -8.73
CA VAL A 147 -0.18 8.58 -7.99
C VAL A 147 -1.37 9.48 -8.35
N TYR A 148 -1.17 10.80 -8.45
CA TYR A 148 -2.24 11.71 -8.88
C TYR A 148 -2.65 11.51 -10.34
N GLY A 149 -1.69 11.33 -11.24
CA GLY A 149 -1.96 11.03 -12.64
C GLY A 149 -2.76 9.73 -12.81
N ALA A 150 -2.35 8.67 -12.11
CA ALA A 150 -3.09 7.40 -12.10
C ALA A 150 -4.53 7.54 -11.55
N ALA A 151 -4.73 8.40 -10.55
CA ALA A 151 -6.07 8.68 -10.03
C ALA A 151 -6.94 9.41 -11.07
N LEU A 152 -6.38 10.34 -11.84
CA LEU A 152 -7.07 11.01 -12.94
C LEU A 152 -7.41 10.03 -14.06
N SER A 153 -6.45 9.23 -14.52
CA SER A 153 -6.69 8.21 -15.55
C SER A 153 -7.82 7.26 -15.16
N LEU A 154 -7.86 6.83 -13.90
CA LEU A 154 -8.92 5.98 -13.38
C LEU A 154 -10.28 6.69 -13.31
N ALA A 155 -10.31 7.96 -12.89
CA ALA A 155 -11.52 8.77 -12.83
C ALA A 155 -12.12 8.99 -14.23
N ASP A 156 -11.26 9.25 -15.22
CA ASP A 156 -11.65 9.54 -16.60
C ASP A 156 -11.90 8.28 -17.45
N ASN A 157 -11.79 7.07 -16.86
CA ASN A 157 -11.86 5.79 -17.58
C ASN A 157 -10.90 5.70 -18.76
N SER A 158 -9.69 6.24 -18.60
CA SER A 158 -8.67 6.24 -19.65
C SER A 158 -8.26 4.81 -20.00
N GLU A 159 -8.01 4.56 -21.29
CA GLU A 159 -7.42 3.30 -21.79
C GLU A 159 -6.05 3.02 -21.16
N ASP A 160 -5.35 4.07 -20.72
CA ASP A 160 -4.03 4.00 -20.09
C ASP A 160 -4.06 3.69 -18.58
N THR A 161 -5.25 3.54 -17.97
CA THR A 161 -5.40 3.38 -16.51
C THR A 161 -4.49 2.28 -15.94
N ALA A 162 -4.46 1.12 -16.60
CA ALA A 162 -3.65 -0.03 -16.19
C ALA A 162 -2.14 0.29 -16.16
N ARG A 163 -1.65 1.03 -17.16
CA ARG A 163 -0.25 1.49 -17.26
C ARG A 163 0.06 2.48 -16.15
N ASP A 164 -0.78 3.52 -16.02
CA ASP A 164 -0.52 4.64 -15.12
C ASP A 164 -0.56 4.21 -13.64
N VAL A 165 -1.55 3.39 -13.28
CA VAL A 165 -1.67 2.81 -11.93
C VAL A 165 -0.47 1.90 -11.61
N SER A 166 -0.02 1.09 -12.57
CA SER A 166 1.18 0.26 -12.39
C SER A 166 2.46 1.08 -12.29
N ALA A 167 2.61 2.14 -13.08
CA ALA A 167 3.74 3.07 -13.00
C ALA A 167 3.78 3.77 -11.63
N ALA A 168 2.64 4.25 -11.14
CA ALA A 168 2.51 4.84 -9.81
C ALA A 168 2.90 3.85 -8.71
N LYS A 169 2.43 2.61 -8.80
CA LYS A 169 2.76 1.54 -7.84
C LYS A 169 4.24 1.21 -7.81
N VAL A 170 4.92 1.15 -8.96
CA VAL A 170 6.37 0.93 -9.03
C VAL A 170 7.12 2.09 -8.37
N ALA A 171 6.84 3.32 -8.79
CA ALA A 171 7.53 4.50 -8.26
C ALA A 171 7.33 4.67 -6.75
N ALA A 172 6.10 4.51 -6.26
CA ALA A 172 5.80 4.57 -4.83
C ALA A 172 6.49 3.45 -4.04
N SER A 173 6.54 2.24 -4.58
CA SER A 173 7.22 1.10 -3.93
C SER A 173 8.73 1.31 -3.82
N ASP A 174 9.36 1.85 -4.87
CA ASP A 174 10.80 2.11 -4.89
C ASP A 174 11.15 3.28 -3.95
N ALA A 175 10.36 4.36 -3.97
CA ALA A 175 10.53 5.50 -3.07
C ALA A 175 10.36 5.11 -1.60
N ALA A 176 9.32 4.35 -1.26
CA ALA A 176 9.08 3.89 0.11
C ALA A 176 10.18 2.94 0.59
N LEU A 177 10.70 2.06 -0.28
CA LEU A 177 11.83 1.18 0.06
C LEU A 177 13.11 1.98 0.33
N LEU A 178 13.38 3.00 -0.48
CA LEU A 178 14.51 3.91 -0.27
C LEU A 178 14.37 4.64 1.07
N ALA A 179 13.17 5.14 1.38
CA ALA A 179 12.87 5.76 2.66
C ALA A 179 13.10 4.81 3.84
N ALA A 180 12.60 3.57 3.76
CA ALA A 180 12.75 2.56 4.80
C ALA A 180 14.22 2.23 5.09
N ARG A 181 15.01 1.95 4.04
CA ARG A 181 16.45 1.66 4.18
C ARG A 181 17.22 2.86 4.75
N SER A 182 16.91 4.05 4.25
CA SER A 182 17.56 5.28 4.68
C SER A 182 17.23 5.64 6.13
N ALA A 183 15.98 5.40 6.54
CA ALA A 183 15.52 5.63 7.90
C ALA A 183 16.20 4.68 8.87
N LEU A 184 16.24 3.38 8.57
CA LEU A 184 16.95 2.40 9.39
C LEU A 184 18.43 2.78 9.57
N GLN A 185 19.10 3.16 8.48
CA GLN A 185 20.49 3.58 8.55
C GLN A 185 20.69 4.89 9.34
N THR A 186 19.75 5.84 9.25
CA THR A 186 19.81 7.11 9.97
C THR A 186 19.64 6.92 11.48
N HIS A 187 18.77 6.00 11.89
CA HIS A 187 18.54 5.70 13.30
C HIS A 187 19.65 4.82 13.90
N GLY A 188 20.26 3.94 13.08
CA GLY A 188 21.29 3.01 13.55
C GLY A 188 20.69 1.91 14.42
N ALA A 189 21.38 1.49 15.48
CA ALA A 189 20.98 0.36 16.31
C ALA A 189 19.58 0.50 16.92
N ILE A 190 19.16 1.71 17.32
CA ILE A 190 17.81 1.94 17.87
C ILE A 190 16.70 1.65 16.86
N GLY A 191 16.98 1.77 15.56
CA GLY A 191 16.04 1.42 14.50
C GLY A 191 15.79 -0.09 14.38
N PHE A 192 16.62 -0.94 15.01
CA PHE A 192 16.44 -2.39 15.07
C PHE A 192 15.70 -2.86 16.33
N THR A 193 15.47 -1.98 17.31
CA THR A 193 14.80 -2.36 18.55
C THR A 193 13.29 -2.11 18.45
N GLN A 194 12.53 -2.68 19.39
CA GLN A 194 11.10 -2.40 19.56
C GLN A 194 10.83 -1.19 20.46
N GLU A 195 11.88 -0.48 20.91
CA GLU A 195 11.75 0.72 21.74
C GLU A 195 11.44 1.96 20.89
N HIS A 196 11.57 1.86 19.57
CA HIS A 196 11.24 2.90 18.63
C HIS A 196 10.27 2.36 17.58
N ASP A 197 9.19 3.11 17.34
CA ASP A 197 8.14 2.75 16.38
C ASP A 197 8.59 2.71 14.90
N LEU A 198 9.89 2.87 14.64
CA LEU A 198 10.44 2.83 13.29
C LEU A 198 10.17 1.47 12.64
N SER A 199 10.33 0.38 13.39
CA SER A 199 10.10 -0.99 12.93
C SER A 199 8.70 -1.17 12.33
N LEU A 200 7.67 -0.55 12.92
CA LEU A 200 6.29 -0.61 12.43
C LEU A 200 6.18 -0.08 11.00
N TRP A 201 6.81 1.06 10.72
CA TRP A 201 6.82 1.66 9.37
C TRP A 201 7.66 0.86 8.37
N LEU A 202 8.81 0.31 8.80
CA LEU A 202 9.65 -0.53 7.95
C LEU A 202 8.88 -1.80 7.50
N LEU A 203 8.22 -2.46 8.44
CA LEU A 203 7.44 -3.67 8.19
C LEU A 203 6.19 -3.35 7.35
N ARG A 204 5.52 -2.22 7.61
CA ARG A 204 4.40 -1.73 6.79
C ARG A 204 4.82 -1.53 5.33
N VAL A 205 5.94 -0.86 5.08
CA VAL A 205 6.48 -0.71 3.71
C VAL A 205 6.74 -2.08 3.09
N GLN A 206 7.36 -3.00 3.82
CA GLN A 206 7.67 -4.34 3.32
C GLN A 206 6.40 -5.12 2.95
N ALA A 207 5.35 -5.05 3.76
CA ALA A 207 4.06 -5.70 3.48
C ALA A 207 3.32 -5.05 2.29
N LEU A 208 3.34 -3.72 2.18
CA LEU A 208 2.64 -3.02 1.11
C LEU A 208 3.31 -3.18 -0.26
N ARG A 209 4.63 -3.42 -0.30
CA ARG A 209 5.36 -3.60 -1.58
C ARG A 209 4.92 -4.83 -2.37
N SER A 210 4.53 -5.92 -1.70
CA SER A 210 4.00 -7.12 -2.35
C SER A 210 2.47 -7.14 -2.42
N ALA A 211 1.79 -6.32 -1.61
CA ALA A 211 0.34 -6.20 -1.66
C ALA A 211 -0.11 -5.61 -3.01
N TRP A 212 -1.18 -6.20 -3.56
CA TRP A 212 -1.81 -5.81 -4.83
C TRP A 212 -0.92 -6.01 -6.08
N GLY A 213 0.12 -6.84 -5.97
CA GLY A 213 1.09 -7.07 -7.03
C GLY A 213 2.45 -6.48 -6.65
N ASP A 214 3.51 -7.22 -6.98
CA ASP A 214 4.88 -6.79 -6.73
C ASP A 214 5.45 -5.94 -7.87
N SER A 215 6.67 -5.43 -7.69
CA SER A 215 7.34 -4.61 -8.69
C SER A 215 7.54 -5.34 -10.03
N THR A 216 7.66 -6.66 -10.04
CA THR A 216 7.84 -7.45 -11.28
C THR A 216 6.54 -7.45 -12.09
N VAL A 217 5.41 -7.70 -11.43
CA VAL A 217 4.08 -7.66 -12.05
C VAL A 217 3.82 -6.28 -12.66
N HIS A 218 4.01 -5.21 -11.89
CA HIS A 218 3.67 -3.87 -12.37
C HIS A 218 4.63 -3.35 -13.44
N ARG A 219 5.94 -3.65 -13.36
CA ARG A 219 6.86 -3.30 -14.46
C ARG A 219 6.51 -4.02 -15.75
N ARG A 220 6.11 -5.30 -15.68
CA ARG A 220 5.64 -6.02 -16.86
C ARG A 220 4.38 -5.38 -17.46
N ARG A 221 3.39 -5.02 -16.64
CA ARG A 221 2.18 -4.33 -17.09
C ARG A 221 2.48 -2.99 -17.78
N VAL A 222 3.46 -2.24 -17.28
CA VAL A 222 3.91 -0.99 -17.92
C VAL A 222 4.56 -1.29 -19.28
N LEU A 223 5.45 -2.29 -19.35
CA LEU A 223 6.14 -2.67 -20.59
C LEU A 223 5.18 -3.21 -21.67
N GLU A 224 4.15 -3.94 -21.28
CA GLU A 224 3.12 -4.47 -22.19
C GLU A 224 2.22 -3.37 -22.79
N ALA A 225 2.24 -2.16 -22.21
CA ALA A 225 1.46 -1.00 -22.64
C ALA A 225 2.29 0.05 -23.40
N LEU A 226 3.57 -0.23 -23.69
CA LEU A 226 4.46 0.59 -24.54
C LEU A 226 4.53 0.03 -25.96
#